data_AF-A0A1J1DXK5-F1
#
_entry.id   AF-A0A1J1DXK5-F1
#
_cell.length_a   1.000
_cell.length_b   1.000
_cell.length_c   1.000
_cell.angle_alpha   90.00
_cell.angle_beta   90.00
_cell.angle_gamma   90.00
#
_symmetry.space_group_name_H-M   'P 1'
#
loop_
_entity.id
_entity.type
_entity.pdbx_description
1 polymer ?
#
loop_
_entity_poly.entity_id
_entity_poly.type
_entity_poly.pdbx_seq_one_letter_code
_entity_poly.pdbx_strand_id
1 'polypeptide(L)' 'MVNGYVNNARQTNVEVLYKIAELLDVNVKELLFENKEVED' A
#
# COMPACT_ATOMS: atom_id res chain seq x y z
N MET A 1 0.24 -13.64 2.49
CA MET A 1 0.87 -12.36 2.89
C MET A 1 0.43 -11.22 2.00
N VAL A 2 0.69 -11.24 0.69
CA VAL A 2 0.27 -10.18 -0.26
C VAL A 2 -1.24 -9.92 -0.25
N ASN A 3 -2.07 -10.98 -0.20
CA ASN A 3 -3.53 -10.84 -0.15
C ASN A 3 -4.03 -10.02 1.07
N GLY A 4 -3.31 -10.08 2.20
CA GLY A 4 -3.66 -9.29 3.39
C GLY A 4 -3.34 -7.81 3.24
N TYR A 5 -2.31 -7.47 2.45
CA TYR A 5 -1.95 -6.08 2.12
C TYR A 5 -2.98 -5.48 1.16
N VAL A 6 -3.37 -6.24 0.12
CA VAL A 6 -4.34 -5.77 -0.89
C VAL A 6 -5.72 -5.54 -0.30
N ASN A 7 -6.18 -6.40 0.62
CA ASN A 7 -7.46 -6.21 1.33
C ASN A 7 -7.35 -5.31 2.57
N ASN A 8 -6.20 -4.68 2.79
CA ASN A 8 -5.92 -3.88 3.98
C ASN A 8 -6.20 -4.57 5.33
N ALA A 9 -6.27 -5.91 5.36
CA ALA A 9 -6.45 -6.71 6.57
C ALA A 9 -5.20 -6.67 7.47
N ARG A 10 -4.05 -6.36 6.89
CA ARG A 10 -2.79 -6.08 7.58
C ARG A 10 -2.03 -5.05 6.78
N GLN A 11 -1.49 -4.02 7.42
CA GLN A 11 -0.61 -3.07 6.75
C GLN A 11 0.81 -3.64 6.55
N THR A 12 1.46 -3.21 5.48
CA THR A 12 2.85 -3.57 5.20
C THR A 12 3.79 -2.69 6.01
N ASN A 13 4.99 -3.17 6.33
CA ASN A 13 5.97 -2.35 7.03
C ASN A 13 6.39 -1.17 6.15
N VAL A 14 6.66 -0.02 6.77
CA VAL A 14 7.07 1.21 6.06
C VAL A 14 8.26 0.97 5.11
N GLU A 15 9.27 0.20 5.54
CA GLU A 15 10.42 -0.15 4.70
C GLU A 15 10.01 -0.89 3.40
N VAL A 16 9.05 -1.82 3.49
CA VAL A 16 8.56 -2.57 2.33
C VAL A 16 7.72 -1.66 1.42
N LEU A 17 6.96 -0.73 1.99
CA LEU A 17 6.21 0.27 1.23
C LEU A 17 7.14 1.14 0.36
N TYR A 18 8.27 1.60 0.93
CA TYR A 18 9.27 2.36 0.17
C TYR A 18 9.94 1.53 -0.93
N LYS A 19 10.25 0.26 -0.68
CA LYS A 19 10.79 -0.64 -1.72
C LYS A 19 9.80 -0.84 -2.87
N ILE A 20 8.50 -0.93 -2.57
CA ILE A 20 7.46 -1.03 -3.61
C ILE A 20 7.40 0.27 -4.42
N ALA A 21 7.45 1.43 -3.77
CA ALA A 21 7.46 2.73 -4.45
C ALA A 21 8.67 2.89 -5.40
N GLU A 22 9.86 2.48 -4.95
CA GLU A 22 11.08 2.46 -5.76
C GLU A 22 10.96 1.53 -6.98
N LEU A 23 10.42 0.32 -6.80
CA LEU A 23 10.22 -0.64 -7.88
C LEU A 23 9.20 -0.17 -8.93
N LEU A 24 8.20 0.60 -8.51
CA LEU A 24 7.13 1.10 -9.36
C LEU A 24 7.43 2.48 -9.96
N ASP A 25 8.52 3.13 -9.55
CA ASP A 25 8.89 4.51 -9.92
C ASP A 25 7.76 5.53 -9.65
N VAL A 26 7.14 5.43 -8.48
CA VAL A 26 6.05 6.32 -8.02
C VAL A 26 6.35 6.93 -6.66
N ASN A 27 5.62 7.98 -6.27
CA ASN A 27 5.73 8.50 -4.91
C ASN A 27 5.07 7.55 -3.89
N VAL A 28 5.71 7.34 -2.74
CA VAL A 28 5.15 6.52 -1.65
C VAL A 28 3.77 6.98 -1.18
N LYS A 29 3.46 8.28 -1.31
CA LYS A 29 2.15 8.84 -0.97
C LYS A 29 1.04 8.36 -1.89
N GLU A 30 1.36 7.98 -3.13
CA GLU A 30 0.40 7.42 -4.09
C GLU A 30 -0.01 5.99 -3.71
N LEU A 31 0.75 5.32 -2.84
CA LEU A 31 0.44 3.99 -2.32
C LEU A 31 -0.41 4.00 -1.04
N LEU A 32 -0.73 5.19 -0.51
CA LEU A 32 -1.49 5.36 0.72
C LEU A 32 -2.83 6.01 0.42
N PHE A 33 -3.91 5.37 0.84
CA PHE A 33 -5.28 5.85 0.68
C PHE A 33 -6.08 5.69 1.98
N GLU A 34 -7.09 6.52 2.17
CA GLU A 34 -7.97 6.38 3.33
C GLU A 34 -8.91 5.18 3.15
N ASN A 35 -9.12 4.39 4.21
CA ASN A 35 -9.98 3.20 4.18
C ASN A 35 -11.45 3.47 3.80
N LYS A 36 -11.87 4.73 3.77
CA LYS A 36 -13.26 5.13 3.51
C LYS A 36 -13.53 5.48 2.05
N GLU A 37 -12.49 5.54 1.21
CA GLU A 37 -12.64 5.90 -0.22
C GLU A 37 -12.79 4.69 -1.15
N VAL A 38 -12.69 3.47 -0.60
CA VAL A 38 -12.99 2.24 -1.35
C VAL A 38 -14.49 1.99 -1.23
N GLU A 39 -15.30 2.71 -2.02
CA GLU A 39 -16.67 2.30 -2.33
C GLU A 39 -16.60 1.12 -3.33
N ASP A 40 -17.33 0.03 -3.04
CA ASP A 40 -17.42 -1.19 -3.87
C ASP A 40 -17.96 -0.94 -5.29
#